data_AF-H6QAZ3-F1
#
_entry.id   AF-H6QAZ3-F1
#
_cell.length_a   1.000
_cell.length_b   1.000
_cell.length_c   1.000
_cell.angle_alpha   90.00
_cell.angle_beta   90.00
_cell.angle_gamma   90.00
#
_symmetry.space_group_name_H-M   'P 1'
#
loop_
_entity.id
_entity.type
_entity.pdbx_description
1 polymer ?
#
loop_
_entity_poly.entity_id
_entity_poly.type
_entity_poly.pdbx_seq_one_letter_code
_entity_poly.pdbx_strand_id
1 'polypeptide(L)'
;MDLVAFALILIFAGFALIVLSLLVAALRSGEEERGKAEAGGVVLIGPVPIVFGTSEGITKLTLILAVALTAMALLVFLLPIFR
;
A
#
# COMPACT_ATOMS: atom_id res chain seq x y z
N MET A 1 -21.80 -27.31 9.99
CA MET A 1 -20.79 -26.36 9.49
C MET A 1 -19.49 -26.70 10.19
N ASP A 2 -18.42 -26.99 9.46
CA ASP A 2 -17.13 -27.28 10.09
C ASP A 2 -16.58 -26.03 10.78
N LEU A 3 -15.84 -26.21 11.88
CA LEU A 3 -15.24 -25.11 12.64
C LEU A 3 -14.35 -24.23 11.75
N VAL A 4 -13.66 -24.85 10.79
CA VAL A 4 -12.83 -24.17 9.78
C VAL A 4 -13.68 -23.28 8.87
N ALA A 5 -14.85 -23.75 8.42
CA ALA A 5 -15.75 -22.96 7.60
C ALA A 5 -16.31 -21.76 8.38
N PHE A 6 -16.65 -21.96 9.66
CA PHE A 6 -17.11 -20.87 10.52
C PHE A 6 -16.02 -19.81 10.76
N ALA A 7 -14.78 -20.22 11.00
CA ALA A 7 -13.64 -19.31 11.14
C ALA A 7 -13.38 -18.51 9.85
N LEU A 8 -13.41 -19.15 8.68
CA LEU A 8 -13.26 -18.47 7.40
C LEU A 8 -14.34 -17.42 7.17
N ILE A 9 -15.61 -17.76 7.44
CA ILE A 9 -16.73 -16.81 7.32
C ILE A 9 -16.49 -15.60 8.21
N LEU A 10 -16.04 -15.80 9.45
CA LEU A 10 -15.78 -14.71 10.39
C LEU A 10 -14.62 -13.81 9.93
N ILE A 11 -13.54 -14.40 9.40
CA ILE A 11 -12.40 -13.65 8.83
C ILE A 11 -12.87 -12.79 7.65
N PHE A 12 -13.63 -13.36 6.71
CA PHE A 12 -14.13 -12.62 5.55
C PHE A 12 -15.12 -11.53 5.96
N ALA A 13 -16.00 -11.79 6.94
CA ALA A 13 -16.92 -10.80 7.48
C ALA A 13 -16.16 -9.63 8.12
N GLY A 14 -15.13 -9.92 8.93
CA GLY A 14 -14.27 -8.89 9.53
C GLY A 14 -13.52 -8.07 8.49
N PHE A 15 -12.94 -8.73 7.49
CA PHE A 15 -12.28 -8.05 6.37
C PHE A 15 -13.25 -7.14 5.60
N ALA A 16 -14.45 -7.63 5.29
CA ALA A 16 -15.47 -6.85 4.61
C ALA A 16 -15.90 -5.62 5.42
N LEU A 17 -16.02 -5.74 6.74
CA LEU A 17 -16.33 -4.60 7.63
C LEU A 17 -15.21 -3.54 7.62
N ILE A 18 -13.94 -3.96 7.63
CA ILE A 18 -12.80 -3.04 7.51
C ILE A 18 -12.85 -2.30 6.18
N VAL A 19 -13.05 -3.02 5.07
CA VAL A 19 -13.16 -2.42 3.73
C VAL A 19 -14.32 -1.43 3.68
N LEU A 20 -15.49 -1.80 4.20
CA LEU A 20 -16.66 -0.92 4.21
C LEU A 20 -16.41 0.35 5.04
N SER A 21 -15.77 0.23 6.19
CA SER A 21 -15.39 1.37 7.03
C SER A 21 -14.43 2.32 6.30
N LEU A 22 -13.43 1.79 5.60
CA LEU A 22 -12.49 2.59 4.80
C LEU A 22 -13.19 3.29 3.64
N LEU A 23 -14.13 2.62 2.96
CA LEU A 23 -14.91 3.24 1.88
C LEU A 23 -15.78 4.38 2.40
N VAL A 24 -16.48 4.19 3.52
CA VAL A 24 -17.30 5.24 4.12
C VAL A 24 -16.43 6.43 4.56
N ALA A 25 -15.26 6.16 5.17
CA ALA A 25 -14.31 7.21 5.55
C ALA A 25 -13.79 8.00 4.34
N ALA A 26 -13.42 7.30 3.26
CA ALA A 26 -12.97 7.92 2.02
C ALA A 26 -14.05 8.81 1.39
N LEU A 27 -15.31 8.34 1.36
CA LEU A 27 -16.43 9.11 0.82
C LEU A 27 -16.74 10.37 1.65
N ARG A 28 -16.63 10.30 2.98
CA ARG A 28 -16.86 11.45 3.88
C ARG A 28 -15.74 12.48 3.82
N SER A 29 -14.51 12.06 3.51
CA SER A 29 -13.35 12.97 3.42
C SER A 29 -13.42 14.00 2.27
N GLY A 30 -14.38 13.86 1.34
CA GLY A 30 -14.56 14.79 0.22
C GLY A 30 -15.32 16.09 0.55
N GLU A 31 -16.02 16.17 1.69
CA GLU A 31 -16.92 17.30 1.99
C GLU A 31 -16.29 18.42 2.84
N GLU A 32 -15.22 18.16 3.60
CA GLU A 32 -14.72 19.14 4.60
C GLU A 32 -13.32 19.73 4.32
N GLU A 33 -12.50 19.16 3.44
CA GLU A 33 -11.17 19.70 3.16
C GLU A 33 -10.90 19.83 1.68
N ARG A 34 -10.91 21.07 1.17
CA ARG A 34 -10.20 21.44 -0.07
C ARG A 34 -8.67 21.37 0.13
N GLY A 35 -8.18 20.36 0.86
CA GLY A 35 -6.78 20.02 0.92
C GLY A 35 -6.34 19.67 -0.50
N LYS A 36 -5.26 20.28 -0.98
CA LYS A 36 -4.66 19.88 -2.25
C LYS A 36 -4.35 18.39 -2.15
N ALA A 37 -5.07 17.57 -2.91
CA ALA A 37 -4.82 16.14 -2.93
C ALA A 37 -3.36 15.92 -3.32
N GLU A 38 -2.58 15.33 -2.41
CA GLU A 38 -1.18 15.04 -2.65
C GLU A 38 -1.05 13.63 -3.22
N ALA A 39 -0.46 13.51 -4.40
CA ALA A 39 -0.27 12.26 -5.10
C ALA A 39 1.22 12.01 -5.36
N GLY A 40 1.62 10.74 -5.30
CA GLY A 40 3.00 10.30 -5.49
C GLY A 40 3.04 9.03 -6.32
N GLY A 41 4.09 8.88 -7.11
CA GLY A 41 4.28 7.74 -8.01
C GLY A 41 5.75 7.38 -8.14
N VAL A 42 6.01 6.13 -8.55
CA VAL A 42 7.35 5.59 -8.78
C VAL A 42 7.40 4.83 -10.09
N VAL A 43 8.46 5.07 -10.86
CA VAL A 43 8.82 4.27 -12.03
C VAL A 43 10.11 3.52 -11.69
N LEU A 44 10.06 2.20 -11.67
CA LEU A 44 11.25 1.37 -11.49
C LEU A 44 11.90 1.10 -12.86
N ILE A 45 13.12 1.60 -13.06
CA ILE A 45 13.96 1.26 -14.21
C ILE A 45 15.05 0.32 -13.70
N GLY A 46 14.81 -0.99 -13.81
CA GLY A 46 15.62 -1.98 -13.09
C GLY A 46 15.53 -1.77 -11.57
N PRO A 47 16.62 -1.98 -10.81
CA PRO A 47 16.61 -1.78 -9.36
C PRO A 47 16.71 -0.30 -8.96
N VAL A 48 16.59 0.64 -9.91
CA VAL A 48 16.70 2.08 -9.65
C VAL A 48 15.30 2.70 -9.69
N PRO A 49 14.70 3.04 -8.53
CA PRO A 49 13.40 3.70 -8.49
C PRO A 49 13.52 5.20 -8.80
N ILE A 50 12.65 5.70 -9.68
CA ILE A 50 12.49 7.13 -9.99
C ILE A 50 11.16 7.59 -9.39
N VAL A 51 11.23 8.52 -8.43
CA VAL A 51 10.10 8.95 -7.62
C VAL A 51 9.59 10.30 -8.10
N PHE A 52 8.26 10.46 -8.13
CA PHE A 52 7.56 11.70 -8.45
C PHE A 52 6.51 11.97 -7.38
N GLY A 53 6.26 13.23 -7.07
CA GLY A 53 5.19 13.62 -6.16
C GLY A 53 4.78 15.07 -6.33
N THR A 54 3.54 15.37 -5.96
CA THR A 54 2.95 16.72 -6.05
C THR A 54 3.33 17.61 -4.86
N SER A 55 3.91 17.03 -3.81
CA SER A 55 4.43 17.72 -2.63
C SER A 55 5.76 17.10 -2.19
N GLU A 56 6.57 17.84 -1.43
CA GLU A 56 7.80 17.29 -0.85
C GLU A 56 7.50 16.15 0.13
N GLY A 57 6.40 16.27 0.90
CA GLY A 57 5.96 15.26 1.86
C GLY A 57 5.65 13.92 1.20
N ILE A 58 4.78 13.93 0.19
CA ILE A 58 4.45 12.70 -0.56
C ILE A 58 5.66 12.19 -1.34
N THR A 59 6.48 13.06 -1.93
CA THR A 59 7.70 12.61 -2.63
C THR A 59 8.64 11.85 -1.70
N LYS A 60 8.87 12.35 -0.47
CA LYS A 60 9.69 11.64 0.54
C LYS A 60 9.05 10.32 0.95
N LEU A 61 7.74 10.30 1.20
CA LEU A 61 7.01 9.08 1.56
C LEU A 61 7.12 8.02 0.45
N THR A 62 6.85 8.41 -0.79
CA THR A 62 6.92 7.54 -1.95
C THR A 62 8.35 7.04 -2.19
N LEU A 63 9.37 7.87 -1.95
CA LEU A 63 10.78 7.45 -2.03
C LEU A 63 11.13 6.37 -1.01
N ILE A 64 10.73 6.57 0.25
CA ILE A 64 10.99 5.58 1.32
C ILE A 64 10.33 4.24 0.96
N LEU A 65 9.06 4.28 0.52
CA LEU A 65 8.34 3.11 0.05
C LEU A 65 9.05 2.43 -1.14
N ALA A 66 9.48 3.20 -2.14
CA ALA A 66 10.16 2.69 -3.32
C ALA A 66 11.43 1.92 -2.95
N VAL A 67 12.26 2.53 -2.10
CA VAL A 67 13.53 1.94 -1.65
C VAL A 67 13.28 0.68 -0.82
N ALA A 68 12.33 0.72 0.12
CA ALA A 68 11.98 -0.44 0.94
C ALA A 68 11.50 -1.63 0.09
N LEU A 69 10.59 -1.38 -0.86
CA LEU A 69 10.07 -2.41 -1.76
C LEU A 69 11.15 -2.94 -2.70
N THR A 70 12.00 -2.07 -3.23
CA THR A 70 13.13 -2.46 -4.10
C THR A 70 14.13 -3.32 -3.32
N ALA A 71 14.48 -2.93 -2.10
CA ALA A 71 15.38 -3.70 -1.24
C ALA A 71 14.79 -5.07 -0.91
N MET A 72 13.48 -5.14 -0.61
CA MET A 72 12.81 -6.41 -0.35
C MET A 72 12.79 -7.31 -1.60
N ALA A 73 12.50 -6.74 -2.78
CA ALA A 73 12.53 -7.46 -4.05
C ALA A 73 13.95 -7.99 -4.37
N LEU A 74 14.97 -7.17 -4.18
CA LEU A 74 16.37 -7.56 -4.34
C LEU A 74 16.75 -8.67 -3.36
N LEU A 75 16.33 -8.57 -2.10
CA LEU A 75 16.62 -9.59 -1.11
C LEU A 75 16.01 -10.94 -1.51
N VAL A 76 14.74 -10.96 -1.94
CA VAL A 76 14.08 -12.18 -2.42
C VAL A 76 14.76 -12.74 -3.68
N PHE A 77 15.21 -11.87 -4.59
CA PHE A 77 15.84 -12.28 -5.85
C PHE A 77 17.28 -12.76 -5.68
N LEU A 78 18.08 -12.13 -4.81
CA LEU A 78 19.49 -12.44 -4.61
C LEU A 78 19.73 -13.55 -3.57
N LEU A 79 18.85 -13.72 -2.58
CA LEU A 79 19.01 -14.73 -1.53
C LEU A 79 19.17 -16.18 -2.04
N PRO A 80 18.50 -16.62 -3.13
CA PRO A 80 18.74 -17.92 -3.75
C PRO A 80 20.08 -18.04 -4.48
N ILE A 81 20.65 -16.94 -4.97
CA ILE A 81 21.94 -16.93 -5.71
C ILE A 81 23.13 -17.20 -4.79
N PHE A 82 23.02 -16.83 -3.51
CA PHE A 82 24.07 -17.04 -2.50
C PHE A 82 23.96 -18.40 -1.79
N ARG A 83 23.04 -19.26 -2.20
CA ARG A 83 22.89 -20.64 -1.71
C ARG A 83 23.38 -21.63 -2.75
#